data_AF-A0A536SXA4-F1
#
_entry.id   AF-A0A536SXA4-F1
#
_cell.length_a   1.000
_cell.length_b   1.000
_cell.length_c   1.000
_cell.angle_alpha   90.00
_cell.angle_beta   90.00
_cell.angle_gamma   90.00
#
_symmetry.space_group_name_H-M   'P 1'
#
loop_
_entity.id
_entity.type
_entity.pdbx_description
1 polymer ?
#
loop_
_entity_poly.entity_id
_entity_poly.type
_entity_poly.pdbx_seq_one_letter_code
_entity_poly.pdbx_strand_id
1 'polypeptide(L)'
;MSARVCRLCGAPLLITFCDLGMSPLSNAFVKPSEAHRSETFYPLHASVCERCFLVQLEQFETPEHIFKDYAYFSSYSDTRLEHCRRYAEAMHAELGLNARSLV
;
A
#
# COMPACT_ATOMS: atom_id res chain seq x y z
N MET A 1 -24.80 0.49 -9.51
CA MET A 1 -23.76 0.39 -8.47
C MET A 1 -22.92 -0.82 -8.79
N SER A 2 -21.62 -0.65 -9.11
CA SER A 2 -20.74 -1.79 -9.35
C SER A 2 -20.58 -2.56 -8.04
N ALA A 3 -20.80 -3.88 -8.05
CA ALA A 3 -20.60 -4.70 -6.86
C ALA A 3 -19.10 -4.68 -6.49
N ARG A 4 -18.76 -4.29 -5.26
CA ARG A 4 -17.39 -4.41 -4.76
C ARG A 4 -17.05 -5.89 -4.62
N VAL A 5 -16.00 -6.33 -5.29
CA VAL A 5 -15.52 -7.72 -5.26
C VAL A 5 -14.14 -7.78 -4.60
N CYS A 6 -13.87 -8.89 -3.93
CA CYS A 6 -12.59 -9.16 -3.31
C CYS A 6 -11.50 -9.30 -4.38
N ARG A 7 -10.42 -8.52 -4.26
CA ARG A 7 -9.28 -8.55 -5.21
C ARG A 7 -8.53 -9.87 -5.25
N LEU A 8 -8.62 -10.70 -4.21
CA LEU A 8 -7.94 -11.99 -4.15
C LEU A 8 -8.78 -13.14 -4.73
N CYS A 9 -10.06 -13.23 -4.37
CA CYS A 9 -10.89 -14.40 -4.67
C CYS A 9 -12.19 -14.11 -5.44
N GLY A 10 -12.46 -12.85 -5.79
CA GLY A 10 -13.61 -12.41 -6.57
C GLY A 10 -14.97 -12.44 -5.86
N ALA A 11 -15.04 -12.90 -4.60
CA ALA A 11 -16.30 -12.92 -3.84
C ALA A 11 -16.81 -11.48 -3.54
N PRO A 12 -18.12 -11.26 -3.41
CA PRO A 12 -18.67 -9.95 -3.01
C PRO A 12 -18.11 -9.47 -1.67
N LEU A 13 -17.89 -8.15 -1.54
CA LEU A 13 -17.52 -7.48 -0.30
C LEU A 13 -18.75 -6.78 0.29
N LEU A 14 -19.30 -7.35 1.36
CA LEU A 14 -20.52 -6.88 2.01
C LEU A 14 -20.30 -6.40 3.44
N ILE A 15 -19.20 -6.82 4.08
CA ILE A 15 -18.97 -6.60 5.50
C ILE A 15 -17.95 -5.48 5.71
N THR A 16 -18.36 -4.45 6.42
CA THR A 16 -17.46 -3.42 6.96
C THR A 16 -16.54 -4.04 8.00
N PHE A 17 -15.24 -3.88 7.82
CA PHE A 17 -14.25 -4.19 8.85
C PHE A 17 -14.00 -2.96 9.73
N CYS A 18 -13.70 -1.82 9.11
CA CYS A 18 -13.45 -0.56 9.80
C CYS A 18 -13.78 0.62 8.88
N ASP A 19 -14.51 1.59 9.39
CA ASP A 19 -14.78 2.85 8.70
C ASP A 19 -14.16 3.99 9.51
N LEU A 20 -13.17 4.67 8.92
CA LEU A 20 -12.44 5.78 9.53
C LEU A 20 -12.87 7.14 8.95
N GLY A 21 -13.95 7.17 8.15
CA GLY A 21 -14.46 8.38 7.52
C GLY A 21 -13.62 8.85 6.34
N MET A 22 -13.53 10.16 6.16
CA MET A 22 -12.83 10.77 5.02
C MET A 22 -11.42 11.19 5.40
N SER A 23 -10.42 10.88 4.57
CA SER A 23 -9.02 11.25 4.80
C SER A 23 -8.32 11.62 3.50
N PRO A 24 -7.34 12.55 3.53
CA PRO A 24 -6.50 12.82 2.37
C PRO A 24 -5.47 11.71 2.17
N LEU A 25 -4.72 11.77 1.07
CA LEU A 25 -3.58 10.86 0.86
C LEU A 25 -2.47 11.18 1.87
N SER A 26 -2.05 10.17 2.63
CA SER A 26 -1.13 10.35 3.78
C SER A 26 0.21 11.00 3.44
N ASN A 27 0.71 10.81 2.22
CA ASN A 27 2.03 11.26 1.78
C ASN A 27 1.95 12.44 0.78
N ALA A 28 0.77 13.01 0.56
CA ALA A 28 0.58 14.14 -0.35
C ALA A 28 0.75 15.49 0.38
N PHE A 29 1.96 15.76 0.87
CA PHE A 29 2.24 16.98 1.64
C PHE A 29 1.99 18.26 0.82
N VAL A 30 1.16 19.16 1.35
CA VAL A 30 0.86 20.45 0.73
C VAL A 30 2.01 21.44 0.97
N LYS A 31 2.54 22.04 -0.10
CA LYS A 31 3.57 23.08 0.02
C LYS A 31 2.98 24.36 0.60
N PRO A 32 3.75 25.16 1.36
CA PRO A 32 3.26 26.43 1.91
C PRO A 32 2.67 27.38 0.85
N SER A 33 3.25 27.42 -0.36
CA SER A 33 2.75 28.22 -1.49
C SER A 33 1.40 27.77 -2.03
N GLU A 34 0.96 26.55 -1.70
CA GLU A 34 -0.28 25.94 -2.17
C GLU A 34 -1.30 25.77 -1.03
N ALA A 35 -1.08 26.41 0.13
CA ALA A 35 -1.93 26.25 1.32
C ALA A 35 -3.40 26.66 1.10
N HIS A 36 -3.70 27.48 0.09
CA HIS A 36 -5.05 27.89 -0.26
C HIS A 36 -5.76 26.92 -1.22
N ARG A 37 -5.07 25.89 -1.71
CA ARG A 37 -5.60 24.95 -2.69
C ARG A 37 -6.49 23.93 -1.99
N SER A 38 -7.56 23.52 -2.65
CA SER A 38 -8.43 22.45 -2.17
C SER A 38 -7.67 21.12 -2.13
N GLU A 39 -7.91 20.35 -1.07
CA GLU A 39 -7.38 19.00 -0.90
C GLU A 39 -8.49 17.97 -1.14
N THR A 40 -8.17 16.90 -1.87
CA THR A 40 -9.11 15.81 -2.14
C THR A 40 -9.09 14.81 -0.98
N PHE A 41 -10.28 14.45 -0.50
CA PHE A 41 -10.47 13.46 0.56
C PHE A 41 -11.15 12.21 -0.01
N TYR A 42 -10.74 11.05 0.49
CA TYR A 42 -11.24 9.75 0.07
C TYR A 42 -11.82 8.99 1.28
N PRO A 43 -12.84 8.15 1.08
CA PRO A 43 -13.33 7.27 2.14
C PRO A 43 -12.23 6.26 2.55
N LEU A 44 -11.83 6.29 3.81
CA LEU A 44 -10.96 5.30 4.43
C LEU A 44 -11.83 4.20 5.05
N HIS A 45 -12.47 3.41 4.18
CA HIS A 45 -13.39 2.35 4.54
C HIS A 45 -12.83 0.99 4.13
N ALA A 46 -12.42 0.19 5.11
CA ALA A 46 -11.95 -1.16 4.91
C ALA A 46 -13.10 -2.16 5.00
N SER A 47 -13.22 -3.04 4.01
CA SER A 47 -14.13 -4.18 4.01
C SER A 47 -13.36 -5.48 4.21
N VAL A 48 -13.98 -6.48 4.82
CA VAL A 48 -13.43 -7.84 4.97
C VAL A 48 -14.17 -8.81 4.06
N CYS A 49 -13.43 -9.67 3.36
CA CYS A 49 -14.01 -10.75 2.59
C CYS A 49 -14.39 -11.93 3.49
N GLU A 50 -15.66 -12.33 3.52
CA GLU A 50 -16.12 -13.48 4.32
C GLU A 50 -15.59 -14.84 3.83
N ARG A 51 -15.08 -14.91 2.60
CA ARG A 51 -14.58 -16.16 2.01
C ARG A 51 -13.09 -16.41 2.25
N CYS A 52 -12.26 -15.38 2.12
CA CYS A 52 -10.78 -15.50 2.20
C CYS A 52 -10.16 -14.63 3.28
N PHE A 53 -10.97 -13.88 4.04
CA PHE A 53 -10.55 -13.00 5.13
C PHE A 53 -9.60 -11.85 4.76
N LEU A 54 -9.39 -11.58 3.47
CA LEU A 54 -8.66 -10.39 3.05
C LEU A 54 -9.42 -9.12 3.43
N VAL A 55 -8.83 -8.34 4.32
CA VAL A 55 -9.24 -6.96 4.61
C VAL A 55 -8.64 -6.04 3.54
N GLN A 56 -9.47 -5.19 2.95
CA GLN A 56 -9.05 -4.37 1.81
C GLN A 56 -9.83 -3.05 1.71
N LEU A 57 -9.16 -2.03 1.17
CA LEU A 57 -9.74 -0.74 0.82
C LEU A 57 -10.25 -0.74 -0.63
N GLU A 58 -11.21 0.11 -0.95
CA GLU A 58 -11.48 0.48 -2.34
C GLU A 58 -10.28 1.16 -3.02
N GLN A 59 -10.29 1.16 -4.35
CA GLN A 59 -9.33 1.91 -5.12
C GLN A 59 -9.95 3.22 -5.57
N PHE A 60 -9.46 4.33 -5.01
CA PHE A 60 -9.87 5.67 -5.42
C PHE A 60 -8.79 6.41 -6.23
N GLU A 61 -7.54 5.95 -6.16
CA GLU A 61 -6.41 6.55 -6.89
C GLU A 61 -5.58 5.49 -7.60
N THR A 62 -4.82 5.94 -8.59
CA THR A 62 -3.93 5.06 -9.36
C THR A 62 -2.53 5.02 -8.74
N PRO A 63 -1.78 3.92 -8.93
CA PRO A 63 -0.39 3.86 -8.51
C PRO A 63 0.46 5.02 -9.07
N GLU A 64 0.23 5.42 -10.32
CA GLU A 64 0.98 6.49 -10.96
C GLU A 64 0.83 7.81 -10.21
N HIS A 65 -0.36 8.13 -9.70
CA HIS A 65 -0.57 9.35 -8.90
C HIS A 65 0.01 9.22 -7.49
N ILE A 66 -0.11 8.06 -6.85
CA ILE A 66 0.39 7.82 -5.49
C ILE A 66 1.92 7.85 -5.44
N PHE A 67 2.59 7.34 -6.48
CA PHE A 67 4.04 7.15 -6.50
C PHE A 67 4.81 8.19 -7.33
N LYS A 68 4.13 9.22 -7.86
CA LYS A 68 4.78 10.27 -8.67
C LYS A 68 5.83 11.06 -7.88
N ASP A 69 5.42 11.66 -6.77
CA ASP A 69 6.25 12.51 -5.91
C ASP A 69 6.41 11.84 -4.54
N TYR A 70 6.99 10.64 -4.54
CA TYR A 70 7.02 9.76 -3.37
C TYR A 70 8.01 10.23 -2.30
N ALA A 71 7.49 10.75 -1.20
CA ALA A 71 8.26 11.38 -0.12
C ALA A 71 8.93 10.40 0.88
N TYR A 72 8.98 9.11 0.58
CA TYR A 72 9.52 8.08 1.48
C TYR A 72 10.75 7.40 0.90
N PHE A 73 11.88 7.52 1.59
CA PHE A 73 13.14 6.91 1.24
C PHE A 73 13.55 5.88 2.31
N SER A 74 13.49 4.59 1.94
CA SER A 74 13.78 3.48 2.87
C SER A 74 15.24 3.46 3.36
N SER A 75 16.17 4.04 2.60
CA SER A 75 17.60 4.07 2.91
C SER A 75 17.99 5.01 4.06
N TYR A 76 17.07 5.86 4.55
CA TYR A 76 17.33 6.75 5.68
C TYR A 76 17.21 6.06 7.04
N SER A 77 16.77 4.80 7.07
CA SER A 77 16.60 4.03 8.30
C SER A 77 17.67 2.94 8.39
N ASP A 78 18.63 3.12 9.30
CA ASP A 78 19.69 2.12 9.55
C ASP A 78 19.09 0.76 9.93
N THR A 79 18.02 0.76 10.74
CA THR A 79 17.33 -0.47 11.13
C THR A 79 16.66 -1.16 9.94
N ARG A 80 16.14 -0.40 8.97
CA ARG A 80 15.58 -0.95 7.74
C ARG A 80 16.66 -1.51 6.83
N LEU A 81 17.78 -0.81 6.68
CA LEU A 81 18.92 -1.29 5.89
C LEU A 81 19.49 -2.60 6.45
N GLU A 82 19.69 -2.66 7.76
CA GLU A 82 20.19 -3.86 8.44
C GLU A 82 19.20 -5.03 8.31
N HIS A 83 17.89 -4.76 8.42
CA HIS A 83 16.86 -5.75 8.15
C HIS A 83 16.93 -6.29 6.72
N CYS A 84 17.03 -5.40 5.72
CA CYS A 84 17.12 -5.80 4.30
C CYS A 84 18.39 -6.61 4.01
N ARG A 85 19.54 -6.24 4.60
CA ARG A 85 20.80 -7.00 4.49
C ARG A 85 20.62 -8.42 5.02
N ARG A 86 20.12 -8.56 6.25
CA ARG A 86 19.86 -9.87 6.87
C ARG A 86 18.90 -10.73 6.07
N TYR A 87 17.84 -10.12 5.54
CA TYR A 87 16.87 -10.84 4.70
C TYR A 87 17.51 -11.34 3.41
N ALA A 88 18.29 -10.50 2.73
CA ALA A 88 18.97 -10.89 1.49
C ALA A 88 19.95 -12.04 1.71
N GLU A 89 20.73 -12.00 2.79
CA GLU A 89 21.66 -13.09 3.17
C GLU A 89 20.91 -14.40 3.46
N ALA A 90 19.80 -14.32 4.21
CA ALA A 90 18.98 -15.49 4.51
C ALA A 90 18.39 -16.13 3.26
N MET A 91 17.82 -15.32 2.35
CA MET A 91 17.23 -15.83 1.10
C MET A 91 18.29 -16.37 0.14
N HIS A 92 19.47 -15.75 0.07
CA HIS A 92 20.58 -16.27 -0.72
C HIS A 92 20.99 -17.67 -0.25
N ALA A 93 21.09 -17.88 1.07
CA ALA A 93 21.42 -19.18 1.65
C ALA A 93 20.30 -20.22 1.48
N GLU A 94 19.06 -19.87 1.81
CA GLU A 94 17.91 -20.80 1.79
C GLU A 94 17.57 -21.28 0.38
N LEU A 95 17.63 -20.38 -0.60
CA LEU A 95 17.30 -20.68 -1.99
C LEU A 95 18.53 -21.15 -2.81
N GLY A 96 19.72 -21.18 -2.21
CA GLY A 96 20.96 -21.55 -2.90
C GLY A 96 21.29 -20.63 -4.08
N LEU A 97 20.92 -19.35 -3.99
CA LEU A 97 21.17 -18.37 -5.05
C LEU A 97 22.67 -18.18 -5.23
N ASN A 98 23.09 -17.95 -6.46
CA ASN A 98 24.47 -17.64 -6.80
C ASN A 98 24.50 -16.74 -8.04
N ALA A 99 25.71 -16.40 -8.50
CA ALA A 99 25.89 -15.51 -9.66
C ALA A 99 25.24 -16.01 -10.96
N ARG A 100 24.82 -17.28 -11.05
CA ARG A 100 24.13 -17.88 -12.21
C ARG A 100 22.62 -18.00 -12.02
N SER A 101 22.07 -17.50 -10.92
CA SER A 101 20.64 -17.63 -10.58
C SER A 101 19.76 -16.50 -11.14
N LEU A 102 20.33 -15.54 -11.87
CA LEU A 102 19.56 -14.50 -12.53
C LEU A 102 18.76 -15.11 -13.70
N VAL A 103 17.43 -14.89 -13.71
CA VAL A 103 16.52 -15.31 -14.79
C VAL A 103 16.47 -14.32 -15.93
#